data_AF-A0A0F4V575-F1
#
_entry.id   AF-A0A0F4V575-F1
#
_cell.length_a   1.000
_cell.length_b   1.000
_cell.length_c   1.000
_cell.angle_alpha   90.00
_cell.angle_beta   90.00
_cell.angle_gamma   90.00
#
_symmetry.space_group_name_H-M   'P 1'
#
loop_
_entity.id
_entity.type
_entity.pdbx_description
1 polymer ?
#
loop_
_entity_poly.entity_id
_entity_poly.type
_entity_poly.pdbx_seq_one_letter_code
_entity_poly.pdbx_strand_id
1 'polypeptide(L)'
;MFIVKTDIKTNSYIGGNPVLPSGVDAPKSKSDVPLTFFFTIEFPATHAFSGYTLSFFSATDESDENLTIPEMLSTDLKNAIIPNGFLRTYQKLFKTYLFKTETAKTLNIASRIKLQHLEFSTQENGEIFGWAGLPPKWILEDEAPSTYEGESLDFLLQVKRDQAFDITDAAPPQKEINIFGGEKDRKKRNYFFFNQNETYFFGQPSKAFDNNVYILTQCD
;
A
#
# COMPACT_ATOMS: atom_id res chain seq x y z
N MET A 1 -16.71 -4.18 3.54
CA MET A 1 -16.54 -5.09 2.40
C MET A 1 -15.16 -5.71 2.53
N PHE A 2 -15.06 -7.04 2.57
CA PHE A 2 -13.78 -7.74 2.67
C PHE A 2 -13.07 -7.76 1.32
N ILE A 3 -11.74 -7.78 1.35
CA ILE A 3 -10.90 -8.07 0.20
C ILE A 3 -10.26 -9.43 0.47
N VAL A 4 -10.57 -10.41 -0.38
CA VAL A 4 -10.19 -11.81 -0.17
C VAL A 4 -9.38 -12.31 -1.37
N LYS A 5 -8.44 -13.22 -1.12
CA LYS A 5 -7.67 -13.87 -2.18
C LYS A 5 -8.55 -14.87 -2.92
N THR A 6 -8.41 -14.91 -4.24
CA THR A 6 -9.22 -15.75 -5.13
C THR A 6 -8.39 -16.25 -6.31
N ASP A 7 -8.78 -17.39 -6.88
CA ASP A 7 -8.20 -17.92 -8.12
C ASP A 7 -8.85 -17.32 -9.38
N ILE A 8 -9.93 -16.57 -9.20
CA ILE A 8 -10.64 -15.90 -10.29
C ILE A 8 -9.80 -14.69 -10.72
N LYS A 9 -9.55 -14.58 -12.03
CA LYS A 9 -8.86 -13.42 -12.59
C LYS A 9 -9.68 -12.14 -12.38
N THR A 10 -9.08 -11.16 -11.70
CA THR A 10 -9.65 -9.84 -11.46
C THR A 10 -8.62 -8.73 -11.74
N ASN A 11 -9.09 -7.47 -11.73
CA ASN A 11 -8.23 -6.30 -11.87
C ASN A 11 -7.57 -5.85 -10.54
N SER A 12 -7.94 -6.47 -9.42
CA SER A 12 -7.30 -6.27 -8.12
C SER A 12 -6.42 -7.47 -7.82
N TYR A 13 -5.14 -7.26 -7.53
CA TYR A 13 -4.21 -8.37 -7.34
C TYR A 13 -2.94 -7.95 -6.61
N ILE A 14 -2.31 -8.95 -6.01
CA ILE A 14 -0.99 -8.91 -5.39
C ILE A 14 0.04 -9.39 -6.41
N GLY A 15 1.21 -8.75 -6.48
CA GLY A 15 2.32 -9.13 -7.35
C GLY A 15 1.98 -9.12 -8.84
N GLY A 16 2.78 -9.78 -9.66
CA GLY A 16 2.64 -9.71 -11.12
C GLY A 16 3.06 -8.35 -11.68
N ASN A 17 2.45 -7.97 -12.81
CA ASN A 17 2.79 -6.74 -13.51
C ASN A 17 2.12 -5.53 -12.84
N PRO A 18 2.84 -4.44 -12.53
CA PRO A 18 2.24 -3.27 -11.92
C PRO A 18 1.26 -2.57 -12.87
N VAL A 19 0.28 -1.90 -12.26
CA VAL A 19 -0.58 -0.92 -12.93
C VAL A 19 -0.17 0.46 -12.44
N LEU A 20 -0.01 1.41 -13.35
CA LEU A 20 0.30 2.81 -13.05
C LEU A 20 -0.51 3.73 -13.97
N PRO A 21 -0.70 5.01 -13.61
CA PRO A 21 -1.27 5.97 -14.53
C PRO A 21 -0.36 6.15 -15.75
N SER A 22 -0.96 6.40 -16.91
CA SER A 22 -0.23 6.57 -18.16
C SER A 22 0.81 7.69 -18.07
N GLY A 23 2.02 7.40 -18.55
CA GLY A 23 3.15 8.35 -18.53
C GLY A 23 3.99 8.31 -17.25
N VAL A 24 3.68 7.41 -16.31
CA VAL A 24 4.48 7.19 -15.09
C VAL A 24 5.34 5.95 -15.24
N ASP A 25 6.63 6.11 -14.94
CA ASP A 25 7.60 5.01 -14.87
C ASP A 25 7.53 4.28 -13.54
N ALA A 26 8.13 3.09 -13.47
CA ALA A 26 8.23 2.34 -12.22
C ALA A 26 8.93 3.19 -11.15
N PRO A 27 8.36 3.32 -9.94
CA PRO A 27 8.89 4.21 -8.92
C PRO A 27 10.21 3.71 -8.34
N LYS A 28 10.97 4.66 -7.83
CA LYS A 28 12.20 4.44 -7.07
C LYS A 28 12.09 5.08 -5.68
N SER A 29 12.91 4.60 -4.76
CA SER A 29 13.02 5.15 -3.41
C SER A 29 13.75 6.50 -3.38
N LYS A 30 13.87 7.09 -2.18
CA LYS A 30 14.73 8.26 -1.93
C LYS A 30 16.20 8.03 -2.33
N SER A 31 16.64 6.78 -2.43
CA SER A 31 18.00 6.36 -2.73
C SER A 31 18.18 5.94 -4.20
N ASP A 32 17.20 6.22 -5.06
CA ASP A 32 17.17 5.80 -6.48
C ASP A 32 17.14 4.26 -6.70
N VAL A 33 16.77 3.48 -5.69
CA VAL A 33 16.60 2.02 -5.80
C VAL A 33 15.19 1.72 -6.32
N PRO A 34 15.02 0.83 -7.32
CA PRO A 34 13.70 0.42 -7.79
C PRO A 34 12.83 -0.15 -6.66
N LEU A 35 11.61 0.35 -6.54
CA LEU A 35 10.64 -0.20 -5.59
C LEU A 35 9.97 -1.45 -6.16
N THR A 36 9.66 -2.40 -5.29
CA THR A 36 8.92 -3.61 -5.65
C THR A 36 7.43 -3.31 -5.69
N PHE A 37 6.75 -3.75 -6.74
CA PHE A 37 5.28 -3.71 -6.79
C PHE A 37 4.68 -4.77 -5.87
N PHE A 38 3.76 -4.35 -4.99
CA PHE A 38 3.12 -5.23 -4.02
C PHE A 38 1.69 -5.58 -4.43
N PHE A 39 0.85 -4.59 -4.69
CA PHE A 39 -0.54 -4.84 -5.07
C PHE A 39 -1.17 -3.66 -5.81
N THR A 40 -2.25 -3.97 -6.52
CA THR A 40 -3.18 -3.00 -7.09
C THR A 40 -4.60 -3.33 -6.68
N ILE A 41 -5.42 -2.31 -6.44
CA ILE A 41 -6.83 -2.42 -6.08
C ILE A 41 -7.63 -1.50 -7.00
N GLU A 42 -8.47 -2.08 -7.85
CA GLU A 42 -9.50 -1.36 -8.60
C GLU A 42 -10.79 -1.36 -7.77
N PHE A 43 -11.25 -0.18 -7.36
CA PHE A 43 -12.39 -0.08 -6.46
C PHE A 43 -13.72 -0.38 -7.17
N PRO A 44 -14.59 -1.23 -6.60
CA PRO A 44 -15.84 -1.63 -7.24
C PRO A 44 -16.87 -0.51 -7.20
N ALA A 45 -17.94 -0.65 -7.99
CA ALA A 45 -19.03 0.32 -8.09
C ALA A 45 -19.72 0.65 -6.76
N THR A 46 -19.65 -0.25 -5.79
CA THR A 46 -20.20 -0.08 -4.44
C THR A 46 -19.31 0.72 -3.49
N HIS A 47 -18.08 1.05 -3.91
CA HIS A 47 -17.12 1.80 -3.11
C HIS A 47 -17.14 3.30 -3.47
N ALA A 48 -16.86 4.18 -2.50
CA ALA A 48 -16.85 5.63 -2.71
C ALA A 48 -15.83 6.08 -3.78
N PHE A 49 -14.75 5.32 -3.94
CA PHE A 49 -13.70 5.52 -4.96
C PHE A 49 -13.92 4.72 -6.24
N SER A 50 -15.15 4.33 -6.55
CA SER A 50 -15.48 3.71 -7.83
C SER A 50 -14.89 4.51 -9.02
N GLY A 51 -14.26 3.80 -9.96
CA GLY A 51 -13.55 4.40 -11.08
C GLY A 51 -12.12 4.86 -10.77
N TYR A 52 -11.60 4.58 -9.58
CA TYR A 52 -10.20 4.76 -9.22
C TYR A 52 -9.49 3.42 -9.00
N THR A 53 -8.18 3.45 -9.20
CA THR A 53 -7.24 2.35 -8.91
C THR A 53 -6.17 2.86 -7.95
N LEU A 54 -5.89 2.07 -6.92
CA LEU A 54 -4.75 2.24 -6.01
C LEU A 54 -3.64 1.26 -6.39
N SER A 55 -2.41 1.71 -6.49
CA SER A 55 -1.23 0.83 -6.66
C SER A 55 -0.16 1.15 -5.62
N PHE A 56 0.39 0.10 -5.00
CA PHE A 56 1.32 0.21 -3.89
C PHE A 56 2.67 -0.46 -4.23
N PHE A 57 3.75 0.26 -3.93
CA PHE A 57 5.13 -0.17 -4.12
C PHE A 57 5.92 0.06 -2.83
N SER A 58 6.85 -0.84 -2.50
CA SER A 58 7.70 -0.71 -1.32
C SER A 58 9.12 -1.23 -1.59
N ALA A 59 10.09 -0.68 -0.86
CA ALA A 59 11.46 -1.11 -0.90
C ALA A 59 11.59 -2.52 -0.33
N THR A 60 12.36 -3.34 -1.02
CA THR A 60 12.76 -4.69 -0.57
C THR A 60 14.26 -4.88 -0.61
N ASP A 61 14.99 -4.03 -1.34
CA ASP A 61 16.43 -4.15 -1.58
C ASP A 61 17.25 -3.17 -0.74
N GLU A 62 16.59 -2.38 0.10
CA GLU A 62 17.20 -1.50 1.08
C GLU A 62 16.29 -1.42 2.32
N SER A 63 16.87 -1.02 3.43
CA SER A 63 16.20 -0.84 4.70
C SER A 63 16.76 0.38 5.43
N ASP A 64 15.90 1.05 6.19
CA ASP A 64 16.28 2.17 7.05
C ASP A 64 15.48 1.99 8.34
N GLU A 65 16.18 1.93 9.47
CA GLU A 65 15.58 1.68 10.79
C GLU A 65 14.51 2.72 11.15
N ASN A 66 14.64 3.95 10.62
CA ASN A 66 13.71 5.04 10.88
C ASN A 66 12.52 5.05 9.90
N LEU A 67 12.53 4.19 8.88
CA LEU A 67 11.53 4.15 7.80
C LEU A 67 10.97 2.74 7.60
N THR A 68 11.06 1.88 8.62
CA THR A 68 10.45 0.55 8.57
C THR A 68 8.92 0.59 8.56
N ILE A 69 8.34 1.71 9.01
CA ILE A 69 6.92 2.06 8.89
C ILE A 69 6.82 3.48 8.28
N PRO A 70 5.66 3.91 7.76
CA PRO A 70 5.47 5.28 7.30
C PRO A 70 5.74 6.26 8.44
N GLU A 71 6.33 7.40 8.10
CA GLU A 71 6.49 8.51 9.05
C GLU A 71 5.10 8.95 9.53
N MET A 72 4.89 8.96 10.84
CA MET A 72 3.63 9.34 11.47
C MET A 72 3.61 10.85 11.72
N LEU A 73 2.43 11.47 11.71
CA LEU A 73 2.31 12.88 12.06
C LEU A 73 2.71 13.10 13.53
N SER A 74 3.34 14.25 13.81
CA SER A 74 3.77 14.62 15.17
C SER A 74 2.66 15.21 16.03
N THR A 75 1.43 15.26 15.52
CA THR A 75 0.24 15.77 16.19
C THR A 75 -0.67 14.62 16.61
N ASP A 76 -1.72 14.91 17.39
CA ASP A 76 -2.81 13.96 17.58
C ASP A 76 -3.33 13.51 16.21
N LEU A 77 -3.37 12.18 16.00
CA LEU A 77 -3.67 11.59 14.69
C LEU A 77 -5.15 11.70 14.34
N LYS A 78 -6.02 11.59 15.36
CA LYS A 78 -7.45 11.70 15.19
C LYS A 78 -7.84 13.10 14.69
N ASN A 79 -8.51 13.14 13.55
CA ASN A 79 -8.88 14.36 12.84
C ASN A 79 -7.67 15.25 12.47
N ALA A 80 -6.49 14.66 12.31
CA ALA A 80 -5.30 15.42 11.96
C ALA A 80 -5.48 16.14 10.61
N ILE A 81 -5.06 17.40 10.56
CA ILE A 81 -4.90 18.14 9.32
C ILE A 81 -3.49 17.86 8.82
N ILE A 82 -3.37 17.13 7.71
CA ILE A 82 -2.08 16.75 7.16
C ILE A 82 -1.36 18.00 6.62
N PRO A 83 -0.12 18.28 7.06
CA PRO A 83 0.63 19.44 6.58
C PRO A 83 0.85 19.41 5.07
N ASN A 84 0.70 20.56 4.41
CA ASN A 84 0.92 20.69 2.96
C ASN A 84 2.31 20.14 2.55
N GLY A 85 2.34 19.35 1.49
CA GLY A 85 3.56 18.72 0.98
C GLY A 85 4.01 17.46 1.73
N PHE A 86 3.44 17.14 2.90
CA PHE A 86 3.80 15.96 3.67
C PHE A 86 3.64 14.67 2.87
N LEU A 87 2.53 14.51 2.13
CA LEU A 87 2.28 13.32 1.32
C LEU A 87 3.30 13.11 0.18
N ARG A 88 4.02 14.17 -0.24
CA ARG A 88 5.11 14.05 -1.21
C ARG A 88 6.40 13.54 -0.59
N THR A 89 6.71 14.00 0.62
CA THR A 89 8.02 13.80 1.26
C THR A 89 8.09 12.56 2.15
N TYR A 90 6.97 12.07 2.68
CA TYR A 90 6.97 10.92 3.60
C TYR A 90 7.14 9.57 2.89
N GLN A 91 6.78 9.50 1.61
CA GLN A 91 6.89 8.30 0.75
C GLN A 91 8.35 8.05 0.31
N LYS A 92 9.22 7.72 1.27
CA LYS A 92 10.68 7.60 1.09
C LYS A 92 11.11 6.20 0.62
N LEU A 93 10.57 5.17 1.27
CA LEU A 93 10.85 3.75 0.96
C LEU A 93 9.62 3.02 0.39
N PHE A 94 8.57 3.76 0.06
CA PHE A 94 7.38 3.23 -0.58
C PHE A 94 6.80 4.31 -1.49
N LYS A 95 5.91 3.90 -2.40
CA LYS A 95 5.12 4.81 -3.23
C LYS A 95 3.71 4.29 -3.41
N THR A 96 2.76 5.21 -3.39
CA THR A 96 1.36 4.96 -3.68
C THR A 96 0.88 5.82 -4.82
N TYR A 97 0.01 5.24 -5.62
CA TYR A 97 -0.64 5.89 -6.74
C TYR A 97 -2.13 5.68 -6.63
N LEU A 98 -2.90 6.75 -6.46
CA LEU A 98 -4.36 6.73 -6.55
C LEU A 98 -4.79 7.56 -7.75
N PHE A 99 -5.29 6.90 -8.78
CA PHE A 99 -5.56 7.50 -10.08
C PHE A 99 -6.85 6.95 -10.68
N LYS A 100 -7.40 7.67 -11.67
CA LYS A 100 -8.58 7.19 -12.38
C LYS A 100 -8.25 5.93 -13.18
N THR A 101 -9.08 4.90 -13.04
CA THR A 101 -8.91 3.59 -13.70
C THR A 101 -8.80 3.73 -15.22
N GLU A 102 -9.50 4.70 -15.83
CA GLU A 102 -9.43 4.95 -17.29
C GLU A 102 -8.03 5.36 -17.79
N THR A 103 -7.16 5.83 -16.89
CA THR A 103 -5.78 6.24 -17.21
C THR A 103 -4.77 5.12 -16.98
N ALA A 104 -5.22 3.98 -16.47
CA ALA A 104 -4.38 2.85 -16.08
C ALA A 104 -3.61 2.25 -17.26
N LYS A 105 -2.34 1.93 -17.02
CA LYS A 105 -1.47 1.21 -17.93
C LYS A 105 -0.70 0.14 -17.16
N THR A 106 -0.74 -1.09 -17.64
CA THR A 106 0.09 -2.17 -17.12
C THR A 106 1.53 -1.99 -17.60
N LEU A 107 2.48 -2.01 -16.67
CA LEU A 107 3.91 -2.06 -17.00
C LEU A 107 4.35 -3.52 -17.14
N ASN A 108 5.15 -3.81 -18.16
CA ASN A 108 5.72 -5.13 -18.36
C ASN A 108 7.12 -5.17 -17.76
N ILE A 109 7.21 -5.45 -16.46
CA ILE A 109 8.48 -5.58 -15.72
C ILE A 109 8.52 -6.91 -14.98
N ALA A 110 9.72 -7.41 -14.69
CA ALA A 110 9.87 -8.68 -13.98
C ALA A 110 9.25 -8.58 -12.57
N SER A 111 8.20 -9.36 -12.32
CA SER A 111 7.57 -9.42 -11.01
C SER A 111 8.46 -10.15 -10.01
N ARG A 112 8.55 -9.58 -8.80
CA ARG A 112 9.22 -10.22 -7.66
C ARG A 112 8.25 -10.96 -6.76
N ILE A 113 6.98 -10.54 -6.72
CA ILE A 113 5.93 -11.19 -5.93
C ILE A 113 5.06 -12.04 -6.87
N LYS A 114 4.69 -13.24 -6.45
CA LYS A 114 3.81 -14.13 -7.20
C LYS A 114 2.43 -13.48 -7.36
N LEU A 115 1.86 -13.62 -8.55
CA LEU A 115 0.52 -13.09 -8.82
C LEU A 115 -0.52 -13.84 -7.98
N GLN A 116 -1.33 -13.09 -7.24
CA GLN A 116 -2.50 -13.58 -6.53
C GLN A 116 -3.66 -12.61 -6.75
N HIS A 117 -4.77 -13.09 -7.31
CA HIS A 117 -5.94 -12.24 -7.53
C HIS A 117 -6.71 -11.99 -6.24
N LEU A 118 -7.38 -10.84 -6.21
CA LEU A 118 -8.18 -10.35 -5.10
C LEU A 118 -9.60 -10.06 -5.59
N GLU A 119 -10.60 -10.37 -4.78
CA GLU A 119 -11.99 -9.99 -5.00
C GLU A 119 -12.61 -9.34 -3.77
N PHE A 120 -13.67 -8.58 -4.02
CA PHE A 120 -14.43 -7.93 -2.97
C PHE A 120 -15.62 -8.82 -2.57
N SER A 121 -15.73 -9.09 -1.27
CA SER A 121 -16.77 -9.96 -0.70
C SER A 121 -17.53 -9.25 0.41
N THR A 122 -18.81 -9.58 0.56
CA THR A 122 -19.61 -9.18 1.74
C THR A 122 -19.41 -10.13 2.92
N GLN A 123 -18.84 -11.31 2.67
CA GLN A 123 -18.62 -12.35 3.66
C GLN A 123 -17.15 -12.41 4.05
N GLU A 124 -16.90 -12.74 5.31
CA GLU A 124 -15.56 -13.05 5.80
C GLU A 124 -15.23 -14.51 5.46
N ASN A 125 -14.87 -14.75 4.20
CA ASN A 125 -14.56 -16.09 3.70
C ASN A 125 -13.18 -16.14 3.02
N GLY A 126 -12.57 -17.32 3.02
CA GLY A 126 -11.25 -17.52 2.43
C GLY A 126 -10.12 -16.79 3.16
N GLU A 127 -9.02 -16.57 2.44
CA GLU A 127 -7.86 -15.87 2.96
C GLU A 127 -8.03 -14.35 2.79
N ILE A 128 -8.16 -13.64 3.89
CA ILE A 128 -8.45 -12.21 3.91
C ILE A 128 -7.16 -11.43 3.67
N PHE A 129 -7.15 -10.61 2.62
CA PHE A 129 -6.11 -9.61 2.38
C PHE A 129 -6.38 -8.33 3.18
N GLY A 130 -7.64 -7.89 3.23
CA GLY A 130 -7.98 -6.61 3.85
C GLY A 130 -9.47 -6.31 3.93
N TRP A 131 -9.78 -5.04 4.19
CA TRP A 131 -11.14 -4.53 4.33
C TRP A 131 -11.26 -3.14 3.71
N ALA A 132 -12.32 -2.92 2.94
CA ALA A 132 -12.65 -1.63 2.31
C ALA A 132 -14.12 -1.26 2.57
N GLY A 133 -14.65 -1.61 3.75
CA GLY A 133 -15.96 -1.13 4.19
C GLY A 133 -15.83 0.02 5.16
N LEU A 134 -16.96 0.67 5.43
CA LEU A 134 -17.07 1.67 6.49
C LEU A 134 -17.83 1.09 7.68
N PRO A 135 -17.41 1.41 8.91
CA PRO A 135 -16.16 2.12 9.27
C PRO A 135 -14.89 1.25 9.05
N PRO A 136 -13.67 1.85 9.12
CA PRO A 136 -12.43 1.08 9.30
C PRO A 136 -12.54 0.16 10.52
N LYS A 137 -11.90 -1.00 10.46
CA LYS A 137 -11.75 -1.91 11.60
C LYS A 137 -10.44 -1.58 12.32
N TRP A 138 -10.52 -0.62 13.23
CA TRP A 138 -9.41 -0.21 14.10
C TRP A 138 -8.97 -1.34 15.03
N ILE A 139 -7.66 -1.49 15.23
CA ILE A 139 -7.12 -2.41 16.25
C ILE A 139 -6.92 -1.68 17.60
N LEU A 140 -6.58 -0.39 17.55
CA LEU A 140 -6.51 0.51 18.70
C LEU A 140 -7.64 1.56 18.62
N GLU A 141 -7.38 2.81 19.01
CA GLU A 141 -8.28 3.92 18.77
C GLU A 141 -8.36 4.37 17.31
N ASP A 142 -9.40 5.17 17.03
CA ASP A 142 -9.62 5.83 15.76
C ASP A 142 -8.61 6.97 15.56
N GLU A 143 -7.75 6.80 14.58
CA GLU A 143 -6.68 7.71 14.18
C GLU A 143 -6.90 8.25 12.75
N ALA A 144 -8.15 8.26 12.27
CA ALA A 144 -8.46 8.79 10.94
C ALA A 144 -7.99 10.25 10.79
N PRO A 145 -7.26 10.59 9.71
CA PRO A 145 -6.97 11.98 9.39
C PRO A 145 -8.25 12.70 8.97
N SER A 146 -8.24 14.03 9.05
CA SER A 146 -9.36 14.87 8.60
C SER A 146 -9.16 15.35 7.16
N THR A 147 -8.11 16.14 6.91
CA THR A 147 -7.95 16.83 5.62
C THR A 147 -6.50 16.92 5.15
N TYR A 148 -6.31 17.07 3.84
CA TYR A 148 -5.02 17.42 3.23
C TYR A 148 -5.22 18.46 2.12
N GLU A 149 -4.44 19.54 2.14
CA GLU A 149 -4.59 20.67 1.20
C GLU A 149 -6.02 21.25 1.16
N GLY A 150 -6.76 21.16 2.28
CA GLY A 150 -8.13 21.66 2.44
C GLY A 150 -9.24 20.69 1.99
N GLU A 151 -8.88 19.52 1.48
CA GLU A 151 -9.82 18.48 1.01
C GLU A 151 -9.92 17.33 2.01
N SER A 152 -11.08 16.66 2.07
CA SER A 152 -11.33 15.51 2.95
C SER A 152 -10.48 14.31 2.55
N LEU A 153 -9.91 13.63 3.54
CA LEU A 153 -9.29 12.32 3.35
C LEU A 153 -10.24 11.22 3.78
N ASP A 154 -10.65 10.42 2.81
CA ASP A 154 -11.61 9.34 3.01
C ASP A 154 -10.88 8.00 3.10
N PHE A 155 -11.42 7.09 3.92
CA PHE A 155 -10.88 5.74 4.03
C PHE A 155 -11.01 4.99 2.71
N LEU A 156 -9.90 4.43 2.24
CA LEU A 156 -9.83 3.63 1.01
C LEU A 156 -9.95 2.15 1.31
N LEU A 157 -9.02 1.66 2.14
CA LEU A 157 -8.94 0.26 2.56
C LEU A 157 -7.97 0.13 3.73
N GLN A 158 -8.05 -0.99 4.41
CA GLN A 158 -7.02 -1.49 5.31
C GLN A 158 -6.49 -2.81 4.77
N VAL A 159 -5.17 -2.97 4.84
CA VAL A 159 -4.49 -4.26 4.63
C VAL A 159 -4.27 -4.87 6.00
N LYS A 160 -4.66 -6.14 6.13
CA LYS A 160 -4.58 -6.86 7.40
C LYS A 160 -3.12 -6.98 7.83
N ARG A 161 -2.85 -6.99 9.13
CA ARG A 161 -1.53 -7.35 9.66
C ARG A 161 -1.10 -8.76 9.24
N ASP A 162 0.18 -9.06 9.38
CA ASP A 162 0.78 -10.38 9.10
C ASP A 162 0.66 -10.86 7.64
N GLN A 163 0.38 -9.97 6.69
CA GLN A 163 0.37 -10.33 5.27
C GLN A 163 1.78 -10.70 4.80
N ALA A 164 1.91 -11.94 4.36
CA ALA A 164 3.10 -12.45 3.69
C ALA A 164 2.89 -12.44 2.17
N PHE A 165 3.88 -11.89 1.47
CA PHE A 165 3.89 -11.82 0.01
C PHE A 165 4.86 -12.86 -0.54
N ASP A 166 4.32 -13.92 -1.13
CA ASP A 166 5.15 -14.97 -1.72
C ASP A 166 5.93 -14.43 -2.91
N ILE A 167 7.23 -14.72 -2.94
CA ILE A 167 8.14 -14.19 -3.96
C ILE A 167 8.48 -15.23 -5.02
N THR A 168 8.83 -14.77 -6.22
CA THR A 168 9.28 -15.63 -7.31
C THR A 168 10.66 -16.23 -6.99
N ASP A 169 11.04 -17.31 -7.68
CA ASP A 169 12.31 -17.97 -7.40
C ASP A 169 13.52 -17.07 -7.67
N ALA A 170 13.41 -16.19 -8.67
CA ALA A 170 14.43 -15.22 -9.05
C ALA A 170 14.46 -13.95 -8.17
N ALA A 171 13.43 -13.70 -7.36
CA ALA A 171 13.38 -12.53 -6.50
C ALA A 171 14.45 -12.59 -5.39
N PRO A 172 15.20 -11.51 -5.13
CA PRO A 172 16.15 -11.46 -4.03
C PRO A 172 15.42 -11.52 -2.67
N PRO A 173 16.07 -11.95 -1.58
CA PRO A 173 15.51 -11.80 -0.24
C PRO A 173 15.29 -10.33 0.12
N GLN A 174 14.30 -10.04 0.97
CA GLN A 174 14.09 -8.69 1.50
C GLN A 174 15.25 -8.29 2.43
N LYS A 175 15.71 -7.05 2.34
CA LYS A 175 16.62 -6.44 3.32
C LYS A 175 15.88 -6.09 4.61
N GLU A 176 16.49 -6.45 5.73
CA GLU A 176 16.00 -6.17 7.08
C GLU A 176 17.12 -5.56 7.92
N ILE A 177 16.75 -4.78 8.93
CA ILE A 177 17.70 -4.31 9.93
C ILE A 177 18.14 -5.47 10.83
N ASN A 178 19.45 -5.56 11.06
CA ASN A 178 20.04 -6.50 12.00
C ASN A 178 19.95 -5.96 13.44
N ILE A 179 19.80 -6.84 14.42
CA ILE A 179 19.70 -6.49 15.85
C ILE A 179 20.96 -5.81 16.40
N PHE A 180 22.09 -5.94 15.68
CA PHE A 180 23.36 -5.30 16.02
C PHE A 180 23.67 -4.08 15.13
N GLY A 181 22.69 -3.62 14.34
CA GLY A 181 22.86 -2.58 13.33
C GLY A 181 23.28 -3.11 11.96
N GLY A 182 22.99 -2.34 10.91
CA GLY A 182 23.23 -2.70 9.51
C GLY A 182 22.13 -3.58 8.89
N GLU A 183 22.32 -3.96 7.64
CA GLU A 183 21.33 -4.73 6.88
C GLU A 183 21.69 -6.22 6.82
N LYS A 184 20.65 -7.06 6.75
CA LYS A 184 20.77 -8.50 6.49
C LYS A 184 19.69 -8.95 5.52
N ASP A 185 19.93 -10.06 4.85
CA ASP A 185 18.91 -10.73 4.07
C ASP A 185 17.93 -11.47 4.98
N ARG A 186 16.64 -11.29 4.74
CA ARG A 186 15.58 -12.07 5.36
C ARG A 186 15.76 -13.55 5.03
N LYS A 187 15.68 -14.40 6.05
CA LYS A 187 15.81 -15.86 5.89
C LYS A 187 14.56 -16.52 5.28
N LYS A 188 13.38 -15.99 5.56
CA LYS A 188 12.12 -16.49 4.98
C LYS A 188 11.98 -15.99 3.53
N ARG A 189 11.56 -16.86 2.62
CA ARG A 189 11.33 -16.56 1.19
C ARG A 189 9.97 -15.89 0.96
N ASN A 190 9.78 -14.74 1.58
CA ASN A 190 8.62 -13.87 1.37
C ASN A 190 8.99 -12.41 1.63
N TYR A 191 8.15 -11.49 1.17
CA TYR A 191 8.22 -10.09 1.55
C TYR A 191 7.10 -9.74 2.55
N PHE A 192 7.30 -8.65 3.28
CA PHE A 192 6.28 -7.95 4.05
C PHE A 192 6.52 -6.44 3.91
N PHE A 193 5.51 -5.64 4.19
CA PHE A 193 5.67 -4.19 4.32
C PHE A 193 5.27 -3.74 5.73
N PHE A 194 5.78 -2.57 6.12
CA PHE A 194 5.45 -1.89 7.39
C PHE A 194 5.50 -2.77 8.63
N ASN A 195 6.55 -3.59 8.76
CA ASN A 195 6.75 -4.51 9.88
C ASN A 195 5.57 -5.45 10.16
N GLN A 196 4.76 -5.76 9.15
CA GLN A 196 3.54 -6.57 9.27
C GLN A 196 2.44 -5.93 10.13
N ASN A 197 2.47 -4.60 10.32
CA ASN A 197 1.42 -3.87 11.02
C ASN A 197 0.09 -3.85 10.23
N GLU A 198 -1.02 -3.64 10.94
CA GLU A 198 -2.29 -3.33 10.30
C GLU A 198 -2.15 -1.96 9.63
N THR A 199 -2.48 -1.87 8.35
CA THR A 199 -2.16 -0.69 7.53
C THR A 199 -3.42 -0.09 6.95
N TYR A 200 -3.68 1.18 7.24
CA TYR A 200 -4.86 1.92 6.81
C TYR A 200 -4.47 2.95 5.74
N PHE A 201 -5.22 2.97 4.66
CA PHE A 201 -5.04 3.89 3.54
C PHE A 201 -6.19 4.88 3.53
N PHE A 202 -5.85 6.17 3.56
CA PHE A 202 -6.78 7.28 3.42
C PHE A 202 -6.39 8.08 2.20
N GLY A 203 -7.35 8.52 1.40
CA GLY A 203 -7.02 9.27 0.20
C GLY A 203 -8.12 10.20 -0.26
N GLN A 204 -7.79 10.96 -1.29
CA GLN A 204 -8.69 11.91 -1.91
C GLN A 204 -8.60 11.86 -3.43
N PRO A 205 -9.71 12.08 -4.15
CA PRO A 205 -9.66 12.33 -5.58
C PRO A 205 -8.74 13.52 -5.88
N SER A 206 -7.73 13.32 -6.73
CA SER A 206 -6.80 14.40 -7.10
C SER A 206 -6.29 14.22 -8.52
N LYS A 207 -5.89 15.34 -9.15
CA LYS A 207 -5.11 15.31 -10.40
C LYS A 207 -3.66 14.89 -10.14
N ALA A 208 -3.14 15.10 -8.93
CA ALA A 208 -1.81 14.66 -8.51
C ALA A 208 -1.92 13.25 -7.91
N PHE A 209 -1.80 12.24 -8.78
CA PHE A 209 -2.00 10.82 -8.44
C PHE A 209 -0.98 10.25 -7.43
N ASP A 210 0.12 10.96 -7.16
CA ASP A 210 1.22 10.55 -6.28
C ASP A 210 1.24 11.34 -4.94
N ASN A 211 0.25 12.21 -4.73
CA ASN A 211 0.17 13.15 -3.60
C ASN A 211 -1.25 13.20 -3.03
N ASN A 212 -1.85 12.05 -2.80
CA ASN A 212 -3.25 11.97 -2.43
C ASN A 212 -3.60 10.75 -1.58
N VAL A 213 -2.60 10.06 -1.03
CA VAL A 213 -2.81 8.92 -0.13
C VAL A 213 -1.92 9.08 1.11
N TYR A 214 -2.57 9.12 2.26
CA TYR A 214 -1.96 8.98 3.57
C TYR A 214 -2.04 7.53 4.03
N ILE A 215 -0.94 7.02 4.58
CA ILE A 215 -0.88 5.69 5.17
C ILE A 215 -0.61 5.83 6.66
N LEU A 216 -1.41 5.11 7.42
CA LEU A 216 -1.30 4.96 8.86
C LEU A 216 -1.08 3.47 9.18
N THR A 217 -0.26 3.17 10.18
CA THR A 217 -0.07 1.79 10.65
C THR A 217 -0.33 1.67 12.14
N GLN A 218 -1.00 0.60 12.56
CA GLN A 218 -1.19 0.27 13.97
C GLN A 218 -0.59 -1.12 14.29
N CYS A 219 -0.07 -1.26 15.50
CA CYS A 219 0.44 -2.52 16.06
C CYS A 219 -0.05 -2.66 17.51
N ASP A 220 -0.33 -3.88 17.96
CA ASP A 220 -0.70 -4.17 19.35
C ASP A 220 0.54 -4.45 20.22
#